data_AF-A0A7R9W3K1-F1
#
_entry.id   AF-A0A7R9W3K1-F1
#
_cell.length_a   1.000
_cell.length_b   1.000
_cell.length_c   1.000
_cell.angle_alpha   90.00
_cell.angle_beta   90.00
_cell.angle_gamma   90.00
#
_symmetry.space_group_name_H-M   'P 1'
#
loop_
_entity.id
_entity.type
_entity.pdbx_description
1 polymer ?
#
loop_
_entity_poly.entity_id
_entity_poly.type
_entity_poly.pdbx_seq_one_letter_code
_entity_poly.pdbx_strand_id
1 'polypeptide(L)'
;TALLMREGRTTPPQPISEVELISLMDRNGIGTDATIAQHITTIQDRAYATKDANQKFLPTKLGIALVEGYNSMGYQLNKPDLRREMEAECNQVAAGQKTKDDIMAPILFRTRECFQRV
;
A
#
# COMPACT_ATOMS: atom_id res chain seq x y z
N THR A 1 45.23 6.06 -29.47
CA THR A 1 43.90 6.37 -28.90
C THR A 1 43.00 5.19 -29.18
N ALA A 2 42.51 4.48 -28.16
CA ALA A 2 41.65 3.31 -28.37
C ALA A 2 40.18 3.71 -28.21
N LEU A 3 39.35 3.36 -29.20
CA LEU A 3 37.90 3.49 -29.13
C LEU A 3 37.32 2.21 -28.51
N LEU A 4 36.72 2.35 -27.33
CA LEU A 4 36.07 1.25 -26.60
C LEU A 4 34.55 1.44 -26.64
N MET A 5 33.84 0.53 -27.30
CA MET A 5 32.38 0.44 -27.24
C MET A 5 31.98 -0.41 -26.04
N ARG A 6 31.28 0.19 -25.06
CA ARG A 6 30.79 -0.52 -23.88
C ARG A 6 29.44 -1.14 -24.17
N GLU A 7 29.34 -2.46 -24.05
CA GLU A 7 28.05 -3.14 -24.01
C GLU A 7 27.44 -3.03 -22.60
N GLY A 8 26.11 -2.98 -22.53
CA GLY A 8 25.35 -2.94 -21.29
C GLY A 8 24.08 -3.76 -21.38
N ARG A 9 23.54 -4.16 -20.23
CA ARG A 9 22.26 -4.86 -20.12
C ARG A 9 21.45 -4.25 -18.99
N THR A 10 20.13 -4.25 -19.13
CA THR A 10 19.23 -3.88 -18.03
C THR A 10 19.14 -5.02 -17.03
N THR A 11 18.97 -4.67 -15.77
CA THR A 11 18.67 -5.63 -14.69
C THR A 11 17.24 -5.44 -14.22
N PRO A 12 16.58 -6.51 -13.75
CA PRO A 12 15.26 -6.38 -13.14
C PRO A 12 15.32 -5.49 -11.89
N PRO A 13 14.20 -4.86 -11.51
CA PRO A 13 14.11 -4.10 -10.28
C PRO A 13 14.37 -5.00 -9.08
N GLN A 14 14.97 -4.44 -8.05
CA GLN A 14 15.19 -5.15 -6.80
C GLN A 14 13.91 -5.15 -5.96
N PRO A 15 13.69 -6.17 -5.11
CA PRO A 15 12.60 -6.14 -4.13
C PRO A 15 12.73 -4.92 -3.21
N ILE A 16 11.59 -4.40 -2.75
CA ILE A 16 11.55 -3.18 -1.95
C ILE A 16 12.07 -3.42 -0.54
N SER A 17 12.87 -2.50 -0.03
CA SER A 17 13.25 -2.42 1.37
C SER A 17 12.13 -1.78 2.21
N GLU A 18 12.26 -1.88 3.54
CA GLU A 18 11.34 -1.20 4.46
C GLU A 18 11.34 0.31 4.31
N VAL A 19 12.52 0.91 4.12
CA VAL A 19 12.63 2.37 3.92
C VAL A 19 11.92 2.81 2.63
N GLU A 20 12.06 2.01 1.55
CA GLU A 20 11.35 2.28 0.30
C GLU A 20 9.84 2.11 0.44
N LEU A 21 9.39 1.09 1.18
CA LEU A 21 7.96 0.89 1.47
C LEU A 21 7.39 2.04 2.31
N ILE A 22 8.09 2.48 3.36
CA ILE A 22 7.72 3.65 4.17
C ILE A 22 7.59 4.89 3.26
N SER A 23 8.58 5.12 2.41
CA SER A 23 8.60 6.25 1.47
C SER A 23 7.43 6.18 0.47
N LEU A 24 7.08 4.98 0.01
CA LEU A 24 5.94 4.77 -0.88
C LEU A 24 4.61 5.00 -0.16
N MET A 25 4.46 4.53 1.08
CA MET A 25 3.25 4.75 1.89
C MET A 25 3.03 6.23 2.16
N ASP A 26 4.09 6.94 2.59
CA ASP A 26 4.07 8.38 2.85
C ASP A 26 3.73 9.19 1.58
N ARG A 27 4.42 8.91 0.46
CA ARG A 27 4.13 9.56 -0.84
C ARG A 27 2.70 9.32 -1.31
N ASN A 28 2.12 8.17 -0.99
CA ASN A 28 0.75 7.83 -1.34
C ASN A 28 -0.27 8.29 -0.29
N GLY A 29 0.16 8.95 0.79
CA GLY A 29 -0.72 9.50 1.83
C GLY A 29 -1.49 8.42 2.60
N ILE A 30 -0.86 7.27 2.87
CA ILE A 30 -1.44 6.20 3.69
C ILE A 30 -0.53 5.87 4.88
N GLY A 31 -1.14 5.50 5.99
CA GLY A 31 -0.41 5.27 7.25
C GLY A 31 -0.04 6.56 7.97
N THR A 32 -0.81 7.65 7.81
CA THR A 32 -0.60 8.91 8.53
C THR A 32 -0.63 8.71 10.05
N ASP A 33 -0.10 9.68 10.81
CA ASP A 33 -0.06 9.67 12.28
C ASP A 33 0.77 8.51 12.87
N ALA A 34 1.97 8.32 12.34
CA ALA A 34 2.93 7.29 12.78
C ALA A 34 2.41 5.83 12.72
N THR A 35 1.42 5.55 11.87
CA THR A 35 0.81 4.21 11.76
C THR A 35 1.46 3.31 10.70
N ILE A 36 2.37 3.84 9.87
CA ILE A 36 3.09 3.06 8.83
C ILE A 36 3.73 1.78 9.41
N ALA A 37 4.47 1.90 10.52
CA ALA A 37 5.15 0.76 11.14
C ALA A 37 4.16 -0.34 11.55
N GLN A 38 2.99 0.03 12.07
CA GLN A 38 1.96 -0.92 12.47
C GLN A 38 1.39 -1.69 11.26
N HIS A 39 1.16 -1.02 10.14
CA HIS A 39 0.71 -1.66 8.90
C HIS A 39 1.76 -2.62 8.33
N ILE A 40 3.05 -2.23 8.36
CA ILE A 40 4.16 -3.07 7.93
C ILE A 40 4.31 -4.32 8.81
N THR A 41 4.18 -4.18 10.14
CA THR A 41 4.18 -5.32 11.06
C THR A 41 3.00 -6.25 10.78
N THR A 42 1.82 -5.70 10.54
CA THR A 42 0.60 -6.48 10.30
C THR A 42 0.73 -7.43 9.09
N ILE A 43 1.33 -7.00 7.98
CA ILE A 43 1.49 -7.86 6.80
C ILE A 43 2.55 -8.97 7.00
N GLN A 44 3.49 -8.75 7.91
CA GLN A 44 4.50 -9.75 8.30
C GLN A 44 3.90 -10.78 9.26
N ASP A 45 3.18 -10.32 10.29
CA ASP A 45 2.52 -11.20 11.28
C ASP A 45 1.49 -12.13 10.61
N ARG A 46 0.82 -11.67 9.56
CA ARG A 46 -0.13 -12.47 8.77
C ARG A 46 0.51 -13.30 7.66
N ALA A 47 1.85 -13.30 7.56
CA ALA A 47 2.61 -14.00 6.54
C ALA A 47 2.18 -13.68 5.10
N TYR A 48 1.79 -12.43 4.81
CA TYR A 48 1.54 -11.96 3.45
C TYR A 48 2.83 -11.53 2.75
N ALA A 49 3.82 -11.06 3.52
CA ALA A 49 5.17 -10.81 3.06
C ALA A 49 6.17 -11.24 4.13
N THR A 50 7.36 -11.65 3.69
CA THR A 50 8.51 -11.96 4.56
C THR A 50 9.70 -11.10 4.14
N LYS A 51 10.68 -10.96 5.03
CA LYS A 51 11.95 -10.29 4.70
C LYS A 51 13.02 -11.29 4.32
N ASP A 52 13.82 -10.96 3.31
CA ASP A 52 15.02 -11.72 2.95
C ASP A 52 16.21 -11.37 3.87
N ALA A 53 17.38 -11.97 3.60
CA ALA A 53 18.60 -11.70 4.35
C ALA A 53 19.05 -10.21 4.28
N ASN A 54 18.61 -9.47 3.26
CA ASN A 54 18.91 -8.05 3.05
C ASN A 54 17.80 -7.13 3.57
N GLN A 55 16.87 -7.64 4.39
CA GLN A 55 15.73 -6.88 4.92
C GLN A 55 14.78 -6.33 3.83
N LYS A 56 14.70 -7.00 2.68
CA LYS A 56 13.78 -6.64 1.60
C LYS A 56 12.55 -7.54 1.60
N PHE A 57 11.40 -6.96 1.26
CA PHE A 57 10.13 -7.65 1.25
C PHE A 57 9.99 -8.59 0.05
N LEU A 58 9.68 -9.85 0.35
CA LEU A 58 9.27 -10.87 -0.60
C LEU A 58 7.82 -11.26 -0.29
N PRO A 59 6.88 -11.11 -1.24
CA PRO A 59 5.51 -11.52 -1.01
C PRO A 59 5.42 -13.04 -0.95
N THR A 60 4.57 -13.57 -0.07
CA THR A 60 4.28 -15.01 -0.01
C THR A 60 3.27 -15.41 -1.09
N LYS A 61 3.12 -16.71 -1.34
CA LYS A 61 2.07 -17.21 -2.25
C LYS A 61 0.67 -16.74 -1.84
N LEU A 62 0.40 -16.69 -0.54
CA LEU A 62 -0.86 -16.18 0.00
C LEU A 62 -1.01 -14.67 -0.26
N GLY A 63 0.03 -13.88 0.00
CA GLY A 63 0.01 -12.44 -0.26
C GLY A 63 -0.24 -12.11 -1.74
N ILE A 64 0.44 -12.82 -2.65
CA ILE A 64 0.22 -12.70 -4.10
C ILE A 64 -1.22 -13.08 -4.45
N ALA A 65 -1.68 -14.25 -4.01
CA ALA A 65 -3.03 -14.74 -4.32
C ALA A 65 -4.15 -13.81 -3.84
N LEU A 66 -3.98 -13.16 -2.69
CA LEU A 66 -4.95 -12.17 -2.20
C LEU A 66 -5.00 -10.94 -3.12
N VAL A 67 -3.85 -10.37 -3.46
CA VAL A 67 -3.78 -9.18 -4.33
C VAL A 67 -4.29 -9.50 -5.73
N GLU A 68 -3.86 -10.60 -6.33
CA GLU A 68 -4.30 -11.03 -7.66
C GLU A 68 -5.77 -11.44 -7.68
N GLY A 69 -6.25 -12.10 -6.63
CA GLY A 69 -7.66 -12.48 -6.47
C GLY A 69 -8.57 -11.26 -6.57
N TYR A 70 -8.34 -10.24 -5.74
CA TYR A 70 -9.13 -9.00 -5.80
C TYR A 70 -9.02 -8.30 -7.16
N ASN A 71 -7.81 -8.21 -7.72
CA ASN A 71 -7.62 -7.60 -9.04
C ASN A 71 -8.37 -8.33 -10.16
N SER A 72 -8.37 -9.67 -10.14
CA SER A 72 -9.04 -10.50 -11.16
C SER A 72 -10.56 -10.36 -11.13
N MET A 73 -11.12 -10.07 -9.96
CA MET A 73 -12.54 -9.75 -9.78
C MET A 73 -12.88 -8.32 -10.23
N GLY A 74 -11.89 -7.55 -10.70
CA GLY A 74 -12.05 -6.15 -11.12
C GLY A 74 -11.92 -5.15 -9.97
N TYR A 75 -11.56 -5.60 -8.77
CA TYR A 75 -11.43 -4.77 -7.58
C TYR A 75 -9.97 -4.41 -7.33
N GLN A 76 -9.59 -3.19 -7.71
CA GLN A 76 -8.24 -2.65 -7.48
C GLN A 76 -8.04 -2.20 -6.03
N LEU A 77 -8.35 -3.07 -5.05
CA LEU A 77 -8.22 -2.79 -3.62
C LEU A 77 -6.78 -2.71 -3.12
N ASN A 78 -5.84 -3.16 -3.95
CA ASN A 78 -4.42 -2.99 -3.71
C ASN A 78 -3.93 -1.55 -3.97
N LYS A 79 -4.78 -0.67 -4.53
CA LYS A 79 -4.44 0.74 -4.73
C LYS A 79 -4.70 1.56 -3.46
N PRO A 80 -3.85 2.54 -3.14
CA PRO A 80 -3.96 3.30 -1.89
C PRO A 80 -5.10 4.33 -1.89
N ASP A 81 -5.82 4.52 -2.99
CA ASP A 81 -6.71 5.67 -3.18
C ASP A 81 -7.83 5.77 -2.17
N LEU A 82 -8.59 4.68 -1.98
CA LEU A 82 -9.68 4.64 -1.00
C LEU A 82 -9.16 4.91 0.42
N ARG A 83 -8.00 4.35 0.77
CA ARG A 83 -7.41 4.52 2.10
C ARG A 83 -6.92 5.95 2.32
N ARG A 84 -6.27 6.55 1.32
CA ARG A 84 -5.82 7.94 1.36
C ARG A 84 -6.99 8.89 1.56
N GLU A 85 -8.09 8.68 0.84
CA GLU A 85 -9.32 9.47 1.02
C GLU A 85 -9.85 9.34 2.45
N MET A 86 -9.93 8.13 3.00
CA MET A 86 -10.38 7.91 4.39
C MET A 86 -9.48 8.62 5.41
N GLU A 87 -8.15 8.53 5.28
CA GLU A 87 -7.22 9.22 6.18
C GLU A 87 -7.30 10.74 6.06
N ALA A 88 -7.48 11.27 4.83
CA ALA A 88 -7.68 12.70 4.62
C ALA A 88 -8.97 13.22 5.28
N GLU A 89 -10.07 12.45 5.21
CA GLU A 89 -11.32 12.75 5.89
C GLU A 89 -11.14 12.74 7.42
N CYS A 90 -10.44 11.75 7.98
CA CYS A 90 -10.11 11.72 9.40
C CYS A 90 -9.26 12.93 9.83
N ASN A 91 -8.31 13.36 9.00
CA ASN A 91 -7.49 14.55 9.28
C ASN A 91 -8.33 15.85 9.28
N GLN A 92 -9.36 15.96 8.44
CA GLN A 92 -10.29 17.09 8.48
C GLN A 92 -11.10 17.11 9.77
N VAL A 93 -11.47 15.95 10.32
CA VAL A 93 -12.10 15.85 11.64
C VAL A 93 -11.13 16.26 12.74
N ALA A 94 -9.89 15.78 12.72
CA ALA A 94 -8.85 16.16 13.68
C ALA A 94 -8.55 17.68 13.66
N ALA A 95 -8.64 18.31 12.49
CA ALA A 95 -8.50 19.76 12.32
C ALA A 95 -9.76 20.57 12.68
N GLY A 96 -10.85 19.92 13.10
CA GLY A 96 -12.13 20.58 13.43
C GLY A 96 -12.89 21.13 12.22
N GLN A 97 -12.55 20.70 11.00
CA GLN A 97 -13.19 21.16 9.76
C GLN A 97 -14.41 20.33 9.37
N LYS A 98 -14.50 19.09 9.87
CA LYS A 98 -15.64 18.18 9.70
C LYS A 98 -15.99 17.51 11.02
N THR A 99 -17.22 17.07 11.17
CA THR A 99 -17.62 16.20 12.27
C THR A 99 -17.41 14.73 11.90
N LYS A 100 -17.39 13.85 12.91
CA LYS A 100 -17.41 12.40 12.70
C LYS A 100 -18.60 12.00 11.82
N ASP A 101 -19.78 12.53 12.09
CA ASP A 101 -21.00 12.13 11.39
C ASP A 101 -20.96 12.51 9.90
N ASP A 102 -20.30 13.63 9.57
CA ASP A 102 -20.09 14.06 8.18
C ASP A 102 -19.27 13.05 7.35
N ILE A 103 -18.30 12.36 7.98
CA ILE A 103 -17.39 11.44 7.28
C ILE A 103 -17.86 9.99 7.30
N MET A 104 -18.63 9.59 8.32
CA MET A 104 -19.00 8.19 8.53
C MET A 104 -19.89 7.63 7.42
N ALA A 105 -20.95 8.34 7.03
CA ALA A 105 -21.89 7.85 6.04
C ALA A 105 -21.23 7.65 4.65
N PRO A 106 -20.44 8.61 4.11
CA PRO A 106 -19.72 8.41 2.86
C PRO A 106 -18.71 7.25 2.88
N ILE A 107 -17.94 7.12 3.97
CA ILE A 107 -16.93 6.07 4.10
C ILE A 107 -17.58 4.69 4.14
N LEU A 108 -18.63 4.53 4.94
CA LEU A 108 -19.37 3.27 5.03
C LEU A 108 -20.04 2.92 3.70
N PHE A 109 -20.62 3.91 3.02
CA PHE A 109 -21.21 3.70 1.70
C PHE A 109 -20.18 3.16 0.70
N ARG A 110 -19.01 3.80 0.56
CA ARG A 110 -17.95 3.33 -0.35
C ARG A 110 -17.42 1.94 0.02
N THR A 111 -17.22 1.70 1.31
CA THR A 111 -16.75 0.40 1.80
C THR A 111 -17.78 -0.69 1.51
N ARG A 112 -19.07 -0.40 1.70
CA ARG A 112 -20.17 -1.32 1.40
C ARG A 112 -20.30 -1.58 -0.09
N GLU A 113 -20.23 -0.54 -0.92
CA GLU A 113 -20.21 -0.66 -2.39
C GLU A 113 -19.07 -1.56 -2.85
N CYS A 114 -17.88 -1.40 -2.26
CA CYS A 114 -16.77 -2.29 -2.54
C CYS A 114 -17.10 -3.73 -2.13
N PHE A 115 -17.58 -3.94 -0.91
CA PHE A 115 -17.87 -5.27 -0.38
C PHE A 115 -18.99 -6.00 -1.14
N GLN A 116 -20.04 -5.30 -1.57
CA GLN A 116 -21.16 -5.88 -2.29
C GLN A 116 -20.82 -6.27 -3.73
N ARG A 117 -19.74 -5.70 -4.27
CA ARG A 117 -19.27 -6.06 -5.61
C ARG A 117 -18.37 -7.30 -5.54
N VAL A 118 -17.55 -7.46 -4.50
CA VAL A 118 -16.75 -8.68 -4.22
C VAL A 118 -17.65 -9.91 -4.07
#